data_AF-A0A1R2C3M2-F1
#
_entry.id   AF-A0A1R2C3M2-F1
#
_cell.length_a   1.000
_cell.length_b   1.000
_cell.length_c   1.000
_cell.angle_alpha   90.00
_cell.angle_beta   90.00
_cell.angle_gamma   90.00
#
_symmetry.space_group_name_H-M   'P 1'
#
loop_
_entity.id
_entity.type
_entity.pdbx_description
1 polymer ?
#
loop_
_entity_poly.entity_id
_entity_poly.type
_entity_poly.pdbx_seq_one_letter_code
_entity_poly.pdbx_strand_id
1 'polypeptide(L)'
;MRRTLARASFSGMNSMYIPFIIRGTAILVLLFIIPLEYLLDDTLSNEEVNLIESIQDMETSKLNTFFRGITTTGTHYMVIALLPFLYNFMDSVIVIKISIVICHALYLYSFTAILFTEPRPYWIHKSIKGINCEDGFGLPSEEILFGMVFYFYIIVEVFESVHKQFKTLLYMLYTALLILLAFSDMYLGENFLHQIILTLCLGFVYITGVLLLDTYISNLALMSTYYNNKNRTVQVYWFIACMALLLIIITLSANVPSFDQPSIIWIKNSYKHCSFKQDIGGSYSFYQSGWIFFNAGAIFGSQLASRKVAVGWWRSKLHLKLFKGIVSSAVGFGIYFGFGFVETYDRTTEYAFNYVIPVSIGSFMCFGVMPIVFEKLKLNGQGTNSVYDSAGISLRELP
;
A
#
# COMPACT_ATOMS: atom_id res chain seq x y z
N MET A 1 13.58 -16.03 31.83
CA MET A 1 13.09 -16.86 30.70
C MET A 1 12.23 -16.09 29.69
N ARG A 2 11.19 -15.32 30.10
CA ARG A 2 10.39 -14.48 29.15
C ARG A 2 11.18 -13.40 28.41
N ARG A 3 12.15 -12.74 29.05
CA ARG A 3 13.05 -11.76 28.41
C ARG A 3 14.08 -12.39 27.46
N THR A 4 14.37 -13.68 27.62
CA THR A 4 15.39 -14.40 26.83
C THR A 4 14.83 -14.92 25.50
N LEU A 5 13.54 -15.30 25.45
CA LEU A 5 12.82 -15.72 24.24
C LEU A 5 12.60 -14.57 23.24
N ALA A 6 12.29 -13.36 23.73
CA ALA A 6 12.25 -12.17 22.88
C ALA A 6 13.61 -11.88 22.24
N ARG A 7 14.70 -12.11 22.98
CA ARG A 7 16.09 -11.93 22.50
C ARG A 7 16.53 -12.95 21.45
N ALA A 8 16.09 -14.20 21.54
CA ALA A 8 16.47 -15.26 20.58
C ALA A 8 15.72 -15.15 19.24
N SER A 9 14.45 -14.69 19.25
CA SER A 9 13.77 -14.27 18.02
C SER A 9 14.35 -12.97 17.45
N PHE A 10 14.96 -12.13 18.31
CA PHE A 10 15.62 -10.89 17.90
C PHE A 10 16.99 -11.10 17.27
N SER A 11 17.72 -12.17 17.63
CA SER A 11 19.10 -12.35 17.15
C SER A 11 19.20 -12.71 15.67
N GLY A 12 18.09 -13.01 15.01
CA GLY A 12 18.02 -13.17 13.54
C GLY A 12 17.56 -11.91 12.81
N MET A 13 17.03 -10.90 13.51
CA MET A 13 16.66 -9.62 12.91
C MET A 13 17.86 -8.69 12.95
N ASN A 14 18.85 -8.96 12.10
CA ASN A 14 19.91 -8.00 11.86
C ASN A 14 19.27 -6.75 11.27
N SER A 15 19.23 -5.66 12.05
CA SER A 15 18.85 -4.34 11.54
C SER A 15 19.58 -4.11 10.23
N MET A 16 18.83 -3.94 9.14
CA MET A 16 19.43 -3.72 7.84
C MET A 16 20.32 -2.48 7.93
N TYR A 17 21.63 -2.68 7.72
CA TYR A 17 22.56 -1.57 7.78
C TYR A 17 22.34 -0.68 6.56
N ILE A 18 21.72 0.47 6.77
CA ILE A 18 21.63 1.51 5.74
C ILE A 18 22.89 2.37 5.83
N PRO A 19 23.72 2.42 4.78
CA PRO A 19 24.88 3.30 4.69
C PRO A 19 24.53 4.76 5.00
N PHE A 20 25.44 5.46 5.68
CA PHE A 20 25.28 6.88 6.01
C PHE A 20 25.02 7.74 4.76
N ILE A 21 25.65 7.40 3.62
CA ILE A 21 25.46 8.08 2.34
C ILE A 21 23.99 8.06 1.91
N ILE A 22 23.32 6.91 1.97
CA ILE A 22 21.90 6.77 1.58
C ILE A 22 21.00 7.64 2.46
N ARG A 23 21.29 7.69 3.78
CA ARG A 23 20.56 8.55 4.72
C ARG A 23 20.77 10.03 4.40
N GLY A 24 22.02 10.43 4.15
CA GLY A 24 22.37 11.79 3.76
C GLY A 24 21.68 12.21 2.46
N THR A 25 21.64 11.32 1.46
CA THR A 25 20.91 11.55 0.20
C THR A 25 19.42 11.72 0.45
N ALA A 26 18.78 10.88 1.26
CA ALA A 26 17.35 11.02 1.57
C ALA A 26 17.03 12.36 2.26
N ILE A 27 17.89 12.81 3.19
CA ILE A 27 17.74 14.12 3.83
C ILE A 27 17.91 15.26 2.81
N LEU A 28 18.89 15.17 1.91
CA LEU A 28 19.11 16.16 0.87
C LEU A 28 17.91 16.25 -0.09
N VAL A 29 17.39 15.09 -0.53
CA VAL A 29 16.19 15.01 -1.37
C VAL A 29 15.02 15.69 -0.67
N LEU A 30 14.77 15.36 0.59
CA LEU A 30 13.66 15.90 1.38
C LEU A 30 13.75 17.41 1.60
N LEU A 31 14.94 17.93 1.92
CA LEU A 31 15.11 19.33 2.29
C LEU A 31 15.32 20.28 1.10
N PHE A 32 15.81 19.78 -0.03
CA PHE A 32 16.19 20.64 -1.15
C PHE A 32 15.47 20.29 -2.45
N ILE A 33 15.40 19.02 -2.83
CA ILE A 33 14.87 18.63 -4.14
C ILE A 33 13.35 18.77 -4.14
N ILE A 34 12.66 18.20 -3.14
CA ILE A 34 11.20 18.26 -3.04
C ILE A 34 10.68 19.71 -3.04
N PRO A 35 11.22 20.64 -2.22
CA PRO A 35 10.77 22.03 -2.25
C PRO A 35 11.14 22.75 -3.55
N LEU A 36 12.31 22.48 -4.12
CA LEU A 36 12.73 23.15 -5.37
C LEU A 36 11.86 22.76 -6.55
N GLU A 37 11.54 21.47 -6.68
CA GLU A 37 10.69 20.95 -7.75
C GLU A 37 9.27 21.52 -7.64
N TYR A 38 8.72 21.57 -6.42
CA TYR A 38 7.44 22.22 -6.16
C TYR A 38 7.43 23.71 -6.54
N LEU A 39 8.55 24.42 -6.37
CA LEU A 39 8.67 25.83 -6.78
C LEU A 39 8.81 26.02 -8.30
N LEU A 40 9.13 24.95 -9.04
CA LEU A 40 9.38 24.99 -10.48
C LEU A 40 8.27 24.33 -11.32
N ASP A 41 7.22 23.79 -10.67
CA ASP A 41 6.03 23.15 -11.26
C ASP A 41 5.57 23.87 -12.53
N ASP A 42 5.18 25.15 -12.42
CA ASP A 42 4.57 25.88 -13.54
C ASP A 42 5.49 25.95 -14.77
N THR A 43 6.80 25.99 -14.55
CA THR A 43 7.78 26.04 -15.65
C THR A 43 7.98 24.66 -16.26
N LEU A 44 8.07 23.63 -15.42
CA LEU A 44 8.27 22.25 -15.85
C LEU A 44 7.05 21.71 -16.60
N SER A 45 5.85 21.94 -16.08
CA SER A 45 4.60 21.45 -16.67
C SER A 45 4.43 21.93 -18.12
N ASN A 46 4.75 23.19 -18.43
CA ASN A 46 4.64 23.75 -19.79
C ASN A 46 5.63 23.13 -20.80
N GLU A 47 6.86 22.83 -20.37
CA GLU A 47 7.87 22.21 -21.23
C GLU A 47 7.56 20.71 -21.49
N GLU A 48 6.93 20.05 -20.52
CA GLU A 48 6.62 18.62 -20.58
C GLU A 48 5.40 18.27 -21.44
N VAL A 49 4.56 19.26 -21.79
CA VAL A 49 3.37 19.04 -22.64
C VAL A 49 3.74 18.37 -23.95
N ASN A 50 4.75 18.89 -24.66
CA ASN A 50 5.17 18.36 -25.96
C ASN A 50 5.68 16.91 -25.84
N LEU A 51 6.30 16.57 -24.71
CA LEU A 51 6.77 15.21 -24.45
C LEU A 51 5.59 14.26 -24.31
N ILE A 52 4.58 14.62 -23.50
CA ILE A 52 3.37 13.79 -23.31
C ILE A 52 2.62 13.64 -24.64
N GLU A 53 2.45 14.72 -25.40
CA GLU A 53 1.83 14.67 -26.73
C GLU A 53 2.56 13.69 -27.66
N SER A 54 3.89 13.76 -27.71
CA SER A 54 4.69 12.87 -28.56
C SER A 54 4.56 11.38 -28.17
N ILE A 55 4.34 11.10 -26.88
CA ILE A 55 4.08 9.75 -26.38
C ILE A 55 2.67 9.31 -26.76
N GLN A 56 1.68 10.20 -26.64
CA GLN A 56 0.29 9.94 -26.99
C GLN A 56 0.05 9.86 -28.52
N ASP A 57 0.97 10.33 -29.35
CA ASP A 57 0.92 10.09 -30.80
C ASP A 57 1.06 8.60 -31.16
N MET A 58 1.63 7.79 -30.25
CA MET A 58 1.72 6.33 -30.37
C MET A 58 0.45 5.61 -29.89
N GLU A 59 -0.63 6.35 -29.60
CA GLU A 59 -1.86 5.81 -29.05
C GLU A 59 -2.49 4.72 -29.94
N THR A 60 -2.75 3.54 -29.37
CA THR A 60 -3.58 2.51 -30.02
C THR A 60 -4.43 1.79 -28.98
N SER A 61 -5.62 1.32 -29.37
CA SER A 61 -6.53 0.61 -28.43
C SER A 61 -5.87 -0.59 -27.71
N LYS A 62 -4.97 -1.31 -28.39
CA LYS A 62 -4.21 -2.44 -27.77
C LYS A 62 -3.21 -1.95 -26.73
N LEU A 63 -2.47 -0.89 -27.04
CA LEU A 63 -1.52 -0.29 -26.10
C LEU A 63 -2.24 0.34 -24.91
N ASN A 64 -3.39 1.00 -25.12
CA ASN A 64 -4.22 1.54 -24.04
C ASN A 64 -4.63 0.43 -23.05
N THR A 65 -5.05 -0.74 -23.57
CA THR A 65 -5.41 -1.89 -22.72
C THR A 65 -4.20 -2.44 -21.96
N PHE A 66 -3.05 -2.53 -22.63
CA PHE A 66 -1.81 -3.00 -22.03
C PHE A 66 -1.35 -2.08 -20.89
N PHE A 67 -1.25 -0.77 -21.14
CA PHE A 67 -0.76 0.20 -20.16
C PHE A 67 -1.73 0.37 -18.99
N ARG A 68 -3.05 0.35 -19.22
CA ARG A 68 -4.03 0.27 -18.11
C ARG A 68 -3.81 -0.97 -17.23
N GLY A 69 -3.50 -2.11 -17.85
CA GLY A 69 -3.16 -3.33 -17.13
C GLY A 69 -1.90 -3.19 -16.29
N ILE A 70 -0.88 -2.48 -16.79
CA ILE A 70 0.35 -2.17 -16.02
C ILE A 70 0.04 -1.22 -14.88
N THR A 71 -0.63 -0.09 -15.13
CA THR A 71 -1.05 0.89 -14.12
C THR A 71 -1.86 0.23 -13.01
N THR A 72 -2.76 -0.71 -13.35
CA THR A 72 -3.52 -1.50 -12.36
C THR A 72 -2.61 -2.24 -11.36
N THR A 73 -1.39 -2.64 -11.75
CA THR A 73 -0.43 -3.27 -10.83
C THR A 73 0.15 -2.31 -9.79
N GLY A 74 0.14 -1.01 -10.09
CA GLY A 74 0.48 0.05 -9.15
C GLY A 74 -0.66 0.44 -8.21
N THR A 75 -1.87 -0.08 -8.36
CA THR A 75 -3.02 0.39 -7.57
C THR A 75 -3.13 -0.29 -6.20
N HIS A 76 -3.84 0.37 -5.27
CA HIS A 76 -4.22 -0.20 -3.98
C HIS A 76 -5.03 -1.51 -4.07
N TYR A 77 -5.64 -1.86 -5.21
CA TYR A 77 -6.31 -3.15 -5.39
C TYR A 77 -5.37 -4.34 -5.16
N MET A 78 -4.07 -4.16 -5.40
CA MET A 78 -3.05 -5.16 -5.10
C MET A 78 -2.93 -5.45 -3.60
N VAL A 79 -3.30 -4.53 -2.71
CA VAL A 79 -3.35 -4.77 -1.25
C VAL A 79 -4.39 -5.84 -0.91
N ILE A 80 -5.60 -5.71 -1.46
CA ILE A 80 -6.71 -6.66 -1.25
C ILE A 80 -6.38 -8.01 -1.87
N ALA A 81 -5.74 -8.01 -3.03
CA ALA A 81 -5.35 -9.24 -3.71
C ALA A 81 -4.21 -9.96 -2.97
N LEU A 82 -3.11 -9.27 -2.74
CA LEU A 82 -1.83 -9.90 -2.41
C LEU A 82 -1.62 -10.06 -0.91
N LEU A 83 -2.07 -9.15 -0.05
CA LEU A 83 -1.82 -9.32 1.39
C LEU A 83 -2.56 -10.53 1.99
N PRO A 84 -3.87 -10.74 1.74
CA PRO A 84 -4.55 -11.98 2.15
C PRO A 84 -3.91 -13.23 1.53
N PHE A 85 -3.44 -13.13 0.29
CA PHE A 85 -2.74 -14.24 -0.37
C PHE A 85 -1.44 -14.57 0.38
N LEU A 86 -0.56 -13.59 0.57
CA LEU A 86 0.73 -13.75 1.27
C LEU A 86 0.54 -14.25 2.71
N TYR A 87 -0.51 -13.78 3.40
CA TYR A 87 -0.84 -14.21 4.77
C TYR A 87 -1.05 -15.72 4.89
N ASN A 88 -1.54 -16.36 3.83
CA ASN A 88 -1.74 -17.81 3.78
C ASN A 88 -0.48 -18.60 3.35
N PHE A 89 0.55 -17.91 2.85
CA PHE A 89 1.79 -18.50 2.36
C PHE A 89 2.95 -18.40 3.35
N MET A 90 2.96 -17.33 4.14
CA MET A 90 4.11 -16.84 4.89
C MET A 90 3.79 -16.65 6.37
N ASP A 91 4.83 -16.37 7.15
CA ASP A 91 4.66 -15.99 8.55
C ASP A 91 3.83 -14.70 8.64
N SER A 92 2.82 -14.70 9.49
CA SER A 92 1.94 -13.54 9.65
C SER A 92 2.67 -12.29 10.13
N VAL A 93 3.77 -12.42 10.88
CA VAL A 93 4.57 -11.26 11.33
C VAL A 93 5.11 -10.51 10.13
N ILE A 94 5.65 -11.23 9.14
CA ILE A 94 6.19 -10.65 7.90
C ILE A 94 5.05 -9.96 7.13
N VAL A 95 3.90 -10.62 6.99
CA VAL A 95 2.79 -10.05 6.22
C VAL A 95 2.14 -8.86 6.91
N ILE A 96 2.02 -8.87 8.24
CA ILE A 96 1.55 -7.70 9.00
C ILE A 96 2.56 -6.56 8.93
N LYS A 97 3.87 -6.84 8.98
CA LYS A 97 4.92 -5.84 8.78
C LYS A 97 4.81 -5.17 7.40
N ILE A 98 4.64 -5.98 6.35
CA ILE A 98 4.41 -5.50 4.98
C ILE A 98 3.13 -4.66 4.91
N SER A 99 2.02 -5.13 5.47
CA SER A 99 0.75 -4.38 5.56
C SER A 99 0.91 -3.01 6.22
N ILE A 100 1.61 -2.96 7.36
CA ILE A 100 1.86 -1.71 8.08
C ILE A 100 2.53 -0.70 7.15
N VAL A 101 3.62 -1.09 6.51
CA VAL A 101 4.37 -0.20 5.61
C VAL A 101 3.52 0.28 4.44
N ILE A 102 2.86 -0.63 3.72
CA ILE A 102 2.11 -0.25 2.52
C ILE A 102 0.92 0.66 2.84
N CYS A 103 0.13 0.34 3.86
CA CYS A 103 -1.03 1.16 4.20
C CYS A 103 -0.63 2.55 4.73
N HIS A 104 0.55 2.69 5.34
CA HIS A 104 1.10 4.01 5.68
C HIS A 104 1.62 4.76 4.44
N ALA A 105 2.13 4.06 3.42
CA ALA A 105 2.50 4.68 2.15
C ALA A 105 1.27 5.20 1.39
N LEU A 106 0.17 4.45 1.38
CA LEU A 106 -1.11 4.92 0.82
C LEU A 106 -1.66 6.12 1.60
N TYR A 107 -1.57 6.11 2.93
CA TYR A 107 -1.90 7.29 3.73
C TYR A 107 -0.97 8.47 3.42
N LEU A 108 0.33 8.23 3.23
CA LEU A 108 1.28 9.27 2.83
C LEU A 108 0.90 9.87 1.48
N TYR A 109 0.56 9.04 0.48
CA TYR A 109 0.00 9.49 -0.80
C TYR A 109 -1.16 10.46 -0.57
N SER A 110 -2.19 10.04 0.18
CA SER A 110 -3.37 10.87 0.46
C SER A 110 -3.01 12.19 1.12
N PHE A 111 -2.13 12.14 2.13
CA PHE A 111 -1.68 13.32 2.84
C PHE A 111 -0.96 14.30 1.91
N THR A 112 0.00 13.82 1.11
CA THR A 112 0.76 14.69 0.20
C THR A 112 -0.06 15.15 -0.99
N ALA A 113 -1.03 14.35 -1.46
CA ALA A 113 -1.92 14.73 -2.54
C ALA A 113 -2.80 15.93 -2.15
N ILE A 114 -3.36 15.91 -0.94
CA ILE A 114 -4.11 17.04 -0.40
C ILE A 114 -3.19 18.22 -0.07
N LEU A 115 -1.93 17.97 0.31
CA LEU A 115 -0.98 19.03 0.61
C LEU A 115 -0.56 19.82 -0.64
N PHE A 116 -0.25 19.13 -1.74
CA PHE A 116 0.23 19.76 -2.96
C PHE A 116 -0.90 20.21 -3.89
N THR A 117 -2.01 19.46 -3.95
CA THR A 117 -3.19 19.75 -4.79
C THR A 117 -2.89 19.98 -6.27
N GLU A 118 -1.89 19.26 -6.77
CA GLU A 118 -1.41 19.47 -8.13
C GLU A 118 -2.35 18.81 -9.15
N PRO A 119 -2.75 19.52 -10.22
CA PRO A 119 -3.64 18.98 -11.22
C PRO A 119 -2.97 17.93 -12.11
N ARG A 120 -3.79 17.08 -12.71
CA ARG A 120 -3.34 16.16 -13.75
C ARG A 120 -3.12 16.89 -15.09
N PRO A 121 -2.26 16.39 -15.99
CA PRO A 121 -1.93 17.06 -17.25
C PRO A 121 -3.15 17.44 -18.10
N TYR A 122 -4.09 16.51 -18.29
CA TYR A 122 -5.33 16.73 -19.06
C TYR A 122 -6.36 17.65 -18.37
N TRP A 123 -6.14 18.01 -17.10
CA TRP A 123 -6.97 19.01 -16.42
C TRP A 123 -6.57 20.43 -16.82
N ILE A 124 -5.30 20.67 -17.10
CA ILE A 124 -4.80 22.01 -17.44
C ILE A 124 -4.57 22.20 -18.94
N HIS A 125 -4.11 21.17 -19.66
CA HIS A 125 -3.86 21.25 -21.11
C HIS A 125 -4.92 20.49 -21.90
N LYS A 126 -5.49 21.15 -22.90
CA LYS A 126 -6.56 20.61 -23.75
C LYS A 126 -6.07 19.61 -24.80
N SER A 127 -4.78 19.60 -25.07
CA SER A 127 -4.16 18.76 -26.08
C SER A 127 -3.82 17.38 -25.53
N ILE A 128 -3.56 17.27 -24.22
CA ILE A 128 -3.32 16.00 -23.53
C ILE A 128 -4.65 15.29 -23.29
N LYS A 129 -4.73 14.02 -23.71
CA LYS A 129 -5.91 13.18 -23.50
C LYS A 129 -5.81 12.46 -22.16
N GLY A 130 -6.87 12.52 -21.35
CA GLY A 130 -7.04 11.64 -20.20
C GLY A 130 -7.51 10.28 -20.67
N ILE A 131 -6.60 9.34 -20.93
CA ILE A 131 -6.98 8.02 -21.48
C ILE A 131 -7.62 7.15 -20.41
N ASN A 132 -7.13 7.16 -19.18
CA ASN A 132 -7.65 6.33 -18.08
C ASN A 132 -8.68 7.06 -17.19
N CYS A 133 -8.59 8.40 -17.11
CA CYS A 133 -9.48 9.24 -16.31
C CYS A 133 -9.47 8.92 -14.82
N GLU A 134 -8.28 8.88 -14.22
CA GLU A 134 -8.12 8.63 -12.77
C GLU A 134 -8.64 9.78 -11.91
N ASP A 135 -9.18 9.43 -10.75
CA ASP A 135 -9.74 10.36 -9.77
C ASP A 135 -8.63 11.01 -8.91
N GLY A 136 -8.93 12.17 -8.31
CA GLY A 136 -8.03 12.85 -7.38
C GLY A 136 -6.82 13.55 -8.03
N PHE A 137 -6.01 14.21 -7.20
CA PHE A 137 -4.83 14.97 -7.63
C PHE A 137 -3.75 14.11 -8.29
N GLY A 138 -2.91 14.74 -9.13
CA GLY A 138 -1.83 14.06 -9.87
C GLY A 138 -0.56 13.86 -9.05
N LEU A 139 -0.22 14.80 -8.16
CA LEU A 139 0.98 14.67 -7.32
C LEU A 139 0.64 14.23 -5.90
N PRO A 140 1.33 13.22 -5.32
CA PRO A 140 2.19 12.26 -6.00
C PRO A 140 1.36 11.24 -6.81
N SER A 141 2.00 10.53 -7.75
CA SER A 141 1.38 9.40 -8.45
C SER A 141 1.13 8.25 -7.46
N GLU A 142 -0.13 7.79 -7.34
CA GLU A 142 -0.51 6.67 -6.48
C GLU A 142 0.24 5.42 -6.93
N GLU A 143 0.22 5.16 -8.23
CA GLU A 143 0.67 3.93 -8.86
C GLU A 143 2.17 3.76 -8.76
N ILE A 144 2.91 4.86 -8.90
CA ILE A 144 4.36 4.86 -8.79
C ILE A 144 4.77 4.78 -7.32
N LEU A 145 4.14 5.54 -6.42
CA LEU A 145 4.49 5.47 -5.00
C LEU A 145 4.21 4.07 -4.44
N PHE A 146 3.03 3.54 -4.71
CA PHE A 146 2.65 2.20 -4.31
C PHE A 146 3.56 1.16 -4.96
N GLY A 147 3.75 1.18 -6.28
CA GLY A 147 4.60 0.22 -6.98
C GLY A 147 6.04 0.23 -6.44
N MET A 148 6.59 1.42 -6.18
CA MET A 148 7.91 1.59 -5.59
C MET A 148 7.97 0.96 -4.19
N VAL A 149 7.06 1.33 -3.28
CA VAL A 149 7.10 0.87 -1.89
C VAL A 149 6.73 -0.60 -1.77
N PHE A 150 5.63 -1.01 -2.38
CA PHE A 150 5.06 -2.35 -2.27
C PHE A 150 6.03 -3.43 -2.79
N TYR A 151 6.45 -3.31 -4.05
CA TYR A 151 7.28 -4.34 -4.66
C TYR A 151 8.70 -4.37 -4.09
N PHE A 152 9.30 -3.20 -3.84
CA PHE A 152 10.62 -3.14 -3.22
C PHE A 152 10.60 -3.76 -1.83
N TYR A 153 9.64 -3.39 -0.99
CA TYR A 153 9.58 -3.88 0.37
C TYR A 153 9.29 -5.39 0.43
N ILE A 154 8.48 -5.93 -0.48
CA ILE A 154 8.30 -7.37 -0.63
C ILE A 154 9.62 -8.05 -1.00
N ILE A 155 10.38 -7.52 -1.96
CA ILE A 155 11.68 -8.10 -2.34
C ILE A 155 12.63 -8.14 -1.14
N VAL A 156 12.66 -7.05 -0.36
CA VAL A 156 13.48 -6.93 0.83
C VAL A 156 13.07 -7.94 1.90
N GLU A 157 11.78 -8.00 2.27
CA GLU A 157 11.30 -8.81 3.41
C GLU A 157 11.13 -10.30 3.08
N VAL A 158 10.65 -10.62 1.89
CA VAL A 158 10.28 -11.99 1.53
C VAL A 158 11.45 -12.74 0.92
N PHE A 159 12.28 -12.06 0.13
CA PHE A 159 13.33 -12.69 -0.66
C PHE A 159 14.73 -12.41 -0.12
N GLU A 160 14.84 -12.01 1.15
CA GLU A 160 16.13 -11.68 1.78
C GLU A 160 17.11 -12.86 1.73
N SER A 161 16.63 -14.06 2.07
CA SER A 161 17.43 -15.28 2.22
C SER A 161 17.66 -16.04 0.91
N VAL A 162 17.20 -15.53 -0.23
CA VAL A 162 17.34 -16.21 -1.52
C VAL A 162 18.72 -15.99 -2.13
N HIS A 163 19.19 -16.93 -2.96
CA HIS A 163 20.47 -16.84 -3.65
C HIS A 163 20.65 -15.49 -4.36
N LYS A 164 21.87 -14.92 -4.21
CA LYS A 164 22.22 -13.58 -4.71
C LYS A 164 21.82 -13.33 -6.16
N GLN A 165 22.01 -14.30 -7.05
CA GLN A 165 21.67 -14.18 -8.47
C GLN A 165 20.17 -13.99 -8.70
N PHE A 166 19.33 -14.74 -8.00
CA PHE A 166 17.89 -14.60 -8.09
C PHE A 166 17.42 -13.27 -7.49
N LYS A 167 18.03 -12.85 -6.38
CA LYS A 167 17.76 -11.53 -5.78
C LYS A 167 18.09 -10.38 -6.75
N THR A 168 19.21 -10.47 -7.47
CA THR A 168 19.55 -9.50 -8.54
C THR A 168 18.50 -9.50 -9.66
N LEU A 169 18.04 -10.67 -10.10
CA LEU A 169 16.97 -10.77 -11.10
C LEU A 169 15.69 -10.08 -10.63
N LEU A 170 15.28 -10.31 -9.37
CA LEU A 170 14.09 -9.66 -8.81
C LEU A 170 14.22 -8.13 -8.81
N TYR A 171 15.39 -7.58 -8.41
CA TYR A 171 15.61 -6.14 -8.47
C TYR A 171 15.58 -5.60 -9.91
N MET A 172 16.12 -6.33 -10.90
CA MET A 172 16.05 -5.91 -12.30
C MET A 172 14.60 -5.89 -12.80
N LEU A 173 13.82 -6.93 -12.49
CA LEU A 173 12.39 -7.00 -12.86
C LEU A 173 11.58 -5.88 -12.19
N TYR A 174 11.86 -5.60 -10.92
CA TYR A 174 11.26 -4.48 -10.19
C TYR A 174 11.58 -3.14 -10.84
N THR A 175 12.86 -2.87 -11.16
CA THR A 175 13.24 -1.62 -11.82
C THR A 175 12.58 -1.49 -13.20
N ALA A 176 12.51 -2.58 -13.96
CA ALA A 176 11.82 -2.59 -15.25
C ALA A 176 10.32 -2.29 -15.09
N LEU A 177 9.67 -2.88 -14.08
CA LEU A 177 8.26 -2.61 -13.77
C LEU A 177 8.04 -1.15 -13.38
N LEU A 178 8.92 -0.57 -12.56
CA LEU A 178 8.80 0.84 -12.11
C LEU A 178 8.97 1.83 -13.27
N ILE A 179 9.91 1.56 -14.19
CA ILE A 179 10.07 2.34 -15.42
C ILE A 179 8.82 2.20 -16.30
N LEU A 180 8.27 0.99 -16.39
CA LEU A 180 7.07 0.74 -17.18
C LEU A 180 5.84 1.44 -16.59
N LEU A 181 5.70 1.48 -15.25
CA LEU A 181 4.66 2.26 -14.56
C LEU A 181 4.79 3.75 -14.88
N ALA A 182 5.99 4.33 -14.68
CA ALA A 182 6.26 5.72 -15.02
C ALA A 182 5.89 6.07 -16.47
N PHE A 183 6.28 5.21 -17.42
CA PHE A 183 5.92 5.40 -18.82
C PHE A 183 4.40 5.25 -19.06
N SER A 184 3.74 4.32 -18.36
CA SER A 184 2.29 4.09 -18.47
C SER A 184 1.52 5.34 -18.03
N ASP A 185 1.89 5.96 -16.91
CA ASP A 185 1.24 7.17 -16.40
C ASP A 185 1.32 8.33 -17.39
N MET A 186 2.50 8.58 -17.99
CA MET A 186 2.65 9.60 -19.03
C MET A 186 1.85 9.27 -20.28
N TYR A 187 1.89 8.01 -20.71
CA TYR A 187 1.15 7.53 -21.88
C TYR A 187 -0.36 7.71 -21.70
N LEU A 188 -0.89 7.35 -20.52
CA LEU A 188 -2.30 7.49 -20.19
C LEU A 188 -2.71 8.95 -19.89
N GLY A 189 -1.73 9.85 -19.83
CA GLY A 189 -1.90 11.28 -19.56
C GLY A 189 -2.17 11.61 -18.10
N GLU A 190 -1.90 10.68 -17.18
CA GLU A 190 -2.28 10.79 -15.77
C GLU A 190 -1.39 11.72 -14.97
N ASN A 191 -0.08 11.72 -15.27
CA ASN A 191 0.93 12.45 -14.53
C ASN A 191 1.96 13.09 -15.46
N PHE A 192 2.49 14.21 -15.02
CA PHE A 192 3.66 14.87 -15.61
C PHE A 192 4.97 14.15 -15.26
N LEU A 193 6.06 14.44 -15.98
CA LEU A 193 7.34 13.79 -15.71
C LEU A 193 7.93 14.27 -14.36
N HIS A 194 7.85 15.57 -14.06
CA HIS A 194 8.23 16.07 -12.74
C HIS A 194 7.38 15.45 -11.62
N GLN A 195 6.07 15.30 -11.80
CA GLN A 195 5.23 14.60 -10.81
C GLN A 195 5.73 13.18 -10.51
N ILE A 196 6.15 12.45 -11.54
CA ILE A 196 6.73 11.12 -11.42
C ILE A 196 8.07 11.16 -10.67
N ILE A 197 8.97 12.07 -11.03
CA ILE A 197 10.29 12.22 -10.39
C ILE A 197 10.14 12.56 -8.92
N LEU A 198 9.26 13.50 -8.60
CA LEU A 198 8.97 13.91 -7.23
C LEU A 198 8.38 12.75 -6.41
N THR A 199 7.50 11.96 -7.03
CA THR A 199 6.93 10.75 -6.43
C THR A 199 8.01 9.71 -6.10
N LEU A 200 8.96 9.47 -7.02
CA LEU A 200 10.10 8.58 -6.79
C LEU A 200 10.99 9.10 -5.67
N CYS A 201 11.21 10.41 -5.59
CA CYS A 201 11.94 11.05 -4.50
C CYS A 201 11.23 10.83 -3.15
N LEU A 202 9.92 11.04 -3.09
CA LEU A 202 9.10 10.81 -1.90
C LEU A 202 9.15 9.34 -1.47
N GLY A 203 8.99 8.40 -2.42
CA GLY A 203 9.07 6.97 -2.16
C GLY A 203 10.46 6.54 -1.67
N PHE A 204 11.54 7.11 -2.22
CA PHE A 204 12.91 6.86 -1.75
C PHE A 204 13.12 7.31 -0.30
N VAL A 205 12.65 8.52 0.03
CA VAL A 205 12.71 9.06 1.40
C VAL A 205 11.90 8.17 2.35
N TYR A 206 10.68 7.80 1.95
CA TYR A 206 9.80 6.94 2.73
C TYR A 206 10.40 5.57 3.02
N ILE A 207 10.87 4.85 1.99
CA ILE A 207 11.51 3.53 2.13
C ILE A 207 12.73 3.62 3.02
N THR A 208 13.57 4.65 2.85
CA THR A 208 14.75 4.84 3.70
C THR A 208 14.32 5.01 5.16
N GLY A 209 13.30 5.82 5.43
CA GLY A 209 12.73 5.98 6.78
C GLY A 209 12.19 4.67 7.36
N VAL A 210 11.45 3.89 6.56
CA VAL A 210 10.92 2.58 6.95
C VAL A 210 12.05 1.62 7.32
N LEU A 211 13.09 1.52 6.49
CA LEU A 211 14.23 0.64 6.74
C LEU A 211 15.03 1.10 7.97
N LEU A 212 15.11 2.40 8.26
CA LEU A 212 15.73 2.90 9.50
C LEU A 212 14.92 2.50 10.75
N LEU A 213 13.60 2.46 10.61
CA LEU A 213 12.67 2.07 11.66
C LEU A 213 12.38 0.57 11.66
N ASP A 214 13.07 -0.23 10.86
CA ASP A 214 12.73 -1.63 10.61
C ASP A 214 12.61 -2.47 11.89
N THR A 215 13.55 -2.28 12.83
CA THR A 215 13.52 -2.96 14.12
C THR A 215 12.27 -2.61 14.94
N TYR A 216 11.82 -1.34 14.88
CA TYR A 216 10.61 -0.88 15.56
C TYR A 216 9.34 -1.39 14.88
N ILE A 217 9.30 -1.36 13.54
CA ILE A 217 8.15 -1.85 12.76
C ILE A 217 8.01 -3.37 12.94
N SER A 218 9.11 -4.11 12.91
CA SER A 218 9.13 -5.55 13.17
C SER A 218 8.66 -5.89 14.58
N ASN A 219 9.11 -5.13 15.59
CA ASN A 219 8.59 -5.23 16.95
C ASN A 219 7.08 -4.99 17.00
N LEU A 220 6.61 -3.94 16.33
CA LEU A 220 5.21 -3.57 16.29
C LEU A 220 4.37 -4.68 15.63
N ALA A 221 4.83 -5.26 14.52
CA ALA A 221 4.19 -6.37 13.84
C ALA A 221 4.15 -7.64 14.70
N LEU A 222 5.23 -7.95 15.40
CA LEU A 222 5.32 -9.09 16.32
C LEU A 222 4.34 -8.96 17.50
N MET A 223 4.27 -7.76 18.10
CA MET A 223 3.32 -7.47 19.17
C MET A 223 1.87 -7.50 18.70
N SER A 224 1.64 -7.24 17.41
CA SER A 224 0.32 -7.19 16.81
C SER A 224 -0.24 -8.57 16.45
N THR A 225 0.60 -9.60 16.29
CA THR A 225 0.19 -10.95 15.84
C THR A 225 0.10 -12.00 16.96
N TYR A 226 1.25 -12.38 17.54
CA TYR A 226 1.36 -13.57 18.40
C TYR A 226 1.78 -13.27 19.83
N TYR A 227 2.65 -12.28 20.02
CA TYR A 227 3.48 -12.25 21.22
C TYR A 227 2.68 -11.95 22.50
N ASN A 228 1.44 -11.47 22.37
CA ASN A 228 0.69 -11.08 23.55
C ASN A 228 -0.82 -11.27 23.39
N ASN A 229 -1.27 -12.54 23.37
CA ASN A 229 -2.68 -12.94 23.33
C ASN A 229 -3.59 -12.25 24.38
N LYS A 230 -3.02 -11.59 25.40
CA LYS A 230 -3.71 -10.80 26.45
C LYS A 230 -3.67 -9.28 26.26
N ASN A 231 -2.94 -8.74 25.27
CA ASN A 231 -2.71 -7.30 25.16
C ASN A 231 -3.74 -6.60 24.28
N ARG A 232 -4.98 -6.52 24.77
CA ARG A 232 -6.00 -5.60 24.24
C ARG A 232 -5.44 -4.18 24.06
N THR A 233 -4.44 -3.80 24.85
CA THR A 233 -3.69 -2.55 24.75
C THR A 233 -3.15 -2.28 23.35
N VAL A 234 -2.62 -3.28 22.64
CA VAL A 234 -2.07 -3.07 21.27
C VAL A 234 -3.19 -2.74 20.28
N GLN A 235 -4.34 -3.41 20.39
CA GLN A 235 -5.52 -3.10 19.58
C GLN A 235 -6.00 -1.66 19.81
N VAL A 236 -6.03 -1.24 21.08
CA VAL A 236 -6.40 0.12 21.48
C VAL A 236 -5.40 1.15 20.92
N TYR A 237 -4.09 0.89 21.01
CA TYR A 237 -3.08 1.80 20.44
C TYR A 237 -3.20 1.93 18.93
N TRP A 238 -3.45 0.83 18.21
CA TRP A 238 -3.68 0.88 16.77
C TRP A 238 -4.94 1.67 16.41
N PHE A 239 -6.02 1.47 17.15
CA PHE A 239 -7.25 2.24 16.96
C PHE A 239 -7.01 3.73 17.21
N ILE A 240 -6.37 4.10 18.33
CA ILE A 240 -6.03 5.50 18.63
C ILE A 240 -5.12 6.10 17.55
N ALA A 241 -4.12 5.36 17.06
CA ALA A 241 -3.24 5.82 16.00
C ALA A 241 -3.98 6.06 14.69
N CYS A 242 -4.86 5.15 14.27
CA CYS A 242 -5.68 5.32 13.07
C CYS A 242 -6.61 6.54 13.20
N MET A 243 -7.24 6.72 14.37
CA MET A 243 -8.09 7.89 14.64
C MET A 243 -7.29 9.19 14.65
N ALA A 244 -6.08 9.20 15.21
CA ALA A 244 -5.21 10.37 15.21
C ALA A 244 -4.79 10.76 13.78
N LEU A 245 -4.40 9.79 12.96
CA LEU A 245 -4.08 10.02 11.54
C LEU A 245 -5.31 10.51 10.76
N LEU A 246 -6.48 9.93 11.00
CA LEU A 246 -7.73 10.42 10.41
C LEU A 246 -8.01 11.88 10.78
N LEU A 247 -7.83 12.26 12.05
CA LEU A 247 -8.02 13.64 12.49
C LEU A 247 -7.01 14.60 11.85
N ILE A 248 -5.77 14.16 11.67
CA ILE A 248 -4.73 14.96 10.98
C ILE A 248 -5.15 15.23 9.53
N ILE A 249 -5.58 14.22 8.78
CA ILE A 249 -5.96 14.42 7.38
C ILE A 249 -7.27 15.18 7.21
N ILE A 250 -8.24 15.02 8.13
CA ILE A 250 -9.46 15.86 8.17
C ILE A 250 -9.08 17.33 8.43
N THR A 251 -8.15 17.57 9.36
CA THR A 251 -7.68 18.93 9.65
C THR A 251 -6.98 19.50 8.43
N LEU A 252 -6.14 18.71 7.74
CA LEU A 252 -5.48 19.15 6.52
C LEU A 252 -6.51 19.51 5.44
N SER A 253 -7.44 18.62 5.12
CA SER A 253 -8.43 18.86 4.06
C SER A 253 -9.32 20.07 4.35
N ALA A 254 -9.70 20.31 5.61
CA ALA A 254 -10.47 21.48 6.01
C ALA A 254 -9.72 22.82 5.84
N ASN A 255 -8.38 22.79 5.74
CA ASN A 255 -7.55 23.99 5.60
C ASN A 255 -7.01 24.20 4.17
N VAL A 256 -7.35 23.33 3.22
CA VAL A 256 -6.88 23.42 1.82
C VAL A 256 -8.04 23.86 0.92
N PRO A 257 -8.05 25.11 0.42
CA PRO A 257 -9.20 25.65 -0.34
C PRO A 257 -9.52 24.90 -1.64
N SER A 258 -8.48 24.41 -2.34
CA SER A 258 -8.61 23.64 -3.58
C SER A 258 -9.26 22.28 -3.39
N PHE A 259 -9.40 21.81 -2.15
CA PHE A 259 -10.07 20.56 -1.82
C PHE A 259 -11.56 20.58 -2.21
N ASP A 260 -12.26 21.68 -1.90
CA ASP A 260 -13.71 21.83 -2.14
C ASP A 260 -14.05 22.63 -3.39
N GLN A 261 -13.11 23.46 -3.88
CA GLN A 261 -13.34 24.38 -4.99
C GLN A 261 -12.28 24.20 -6.10
N PRO A 262 -12.37 23.10 -6.87
CA PRO A 262 -11.48 22.87 -8.01
C PRO A 262 -11.64 23.97 -9.07
N SER A 263 -10.57 24.26 -9.80
CA SER A 263 -10.59 25.27 -10.87
C SER A 263 -11.60 24.89 -11.96
N ILE A 264 -12.38 25.87 -12.43
CA ILE A 264 -13.33 25.70 -13.54
C ILE A 264 -12.62 25.18 -14.80
N ILE A 265 -11.34 25.54 -14.98
CA ILE A 265 -10.53 25.06 -16.12
C ILE A 265 -10.29 23.55 -16.02
N TRP A 266 -9.98 23.05 -14.82
CA TRP A 266 -9.77 21.62 -14.57
C TRP A 266 -11.02 20.82 -14.90
N ILE A 267 -12.16 21.26 -14.38
CA ILE A 267 -13.47 20.65 -14.65
C ILE A 267 -13.76 20.63 -16.15
N LYS A 268 -13.60 21.77 -16.81
CA LYS A 268 -13.93 21.92 -18.24
C LYS A 268 -13.05 21.05 -19.14
N ASN A 269 -11.77 20.90 -18.82
CA ASN A 269 -10.86 20.13 -19.65
C ASN A 269 -10.98 18.63 -19.37
N SER A 270 -11.10 18.20 -18.12
CA SER A 270 -11.28 16.77 -17.79
C SER A 270 -12.54 16.20 -18.46
N TYR A 271 -13.68 16.88 -18.39
CA TYR A 271 -14.93 16.40 -18.99
C TYR A 271 -14.96 16.35 -20.52
N LYS A 272 -13.90 16.81 -21.20
CA LYS A 272 -13.75 16.55 -22.65
C LYS A 272 -13.39 15.11 -22.97
N HIS A 273 -12.68 14.46 -22.05
CA HIS A 273 -12.13 13.12 -22.23
C HIS A 273 -12.77 12.11 -21.28
N CYS A 274 -13.26 12.58 -20.14
CA CYS A 274 -13.68 11.76 -19.02
C CYS A 274 -15.17 11.90 -18.72
N SER A 275 -15.70 10.94 -17.94
CA SER A 275 -17.10 10.93 -17.55
C SER A 275 -17.39 11.99 -16.48
N PHE A 276 -18.64 12.46 -16.41
CA PHE A 276 -19.09 13.38 -15.36
C PHE A 276 -19.03 12.82 -13.93
N LYS A 277 -18.81 11.51 -13.78
CA LYS A 277 -18.67 10.87 -12.47
C LYS A 277 -17.26 11.00 -11.88
N GLN A 278 -16.29 11.45 -12.67
CA GLN A 278 -14.92 11.62 -12.22
C GLN A 278 -14.83 12.68 -11.10
N ASP A 279 -14.13 12.35 -10.02
CA ASP A 279 -13.83 13.30 -8.95
C ASP A 279 -12.65 14.18 -9.33
N ILE A 280 -12.98 15.42 -9.69
CA ILE A 280 -12.02 16.48 -10.00
C ILE A 280 -11.88 17.31 -8.72
N GLY A 281 -11.08 16.84 -7.79
CA GLY A 281 -10.93 17.45 -6.48
C GLY A 281 -10.12 16.59 -5.52
N GLY A 282 -10.18 16.94 -4.24
CA GLY A 282 -9.43 16.20 -3.22
C GLY A 282 -10.18 15.03 -2.57
N SER A 283 -11.46 14.78 -2.92
CA SER A 283 -12.30 13.84 -2.16
C SER A 283 -11.76 12.41 -2.28
N TYR A 284 -11.45 11.95 -3.49
CA TYR A 284 -10.83 10.65 -3.75
C TYR A 284 -9.47 10.54 -3.05
N SER A 285 -8.61 11.56 -3.18
CA SER A 285 -7.31 11.58 -2.49
C SER A 285 -7.49 11.45 -0.96
N PHE A 286 -8.52 12.08 -0.39
CA PHE A 286 -8.89 11.91 1.02
C PHE A 286 -9.45 10.51 1.30
N TYR A 287 -10.27 9.94 0.41
CA TYR A 287 -10.85 8.62 0.58
C TYR A 287 -9.80 7.52 0.65
N GLN A 288 -8.71 7.64 -0.09
CA GLN A 288 -7.56 6.74 -0.02
C GLN A 288 -6.89 6.70 1.37
N SER A 289 -7.10 7.70 2.23
CA SER A 289 -6.61 7.65 3.62
C SER A 289 -7.25 6.54 4.45
N GLY A 290 -8.42 6.03 4.02
CA GLY A 290 -9.13 4.92 4.63
C GLY A 290 -8.29 3.64 4.72
N TRP A 291 -7.28 3.47 3.86
CA TRP A 291 -6.37 2.33 3.88
C TRP A 291 -5.63 2.14 5.21
N ILE A 292 -5.47 3.18 6.03
CA ILE A 292 -4.86 3.03 7.36
C ILE A 292 -5.67 2.08 8.26
N PHE A 293 -6.99 2.01 8.07
CA PHE A 293 -7.87 1.12 8.83
C PHE A 293 -7.78 -0.36 8.39
N PHE A 294 -7.17 -0.64 7.24
CA PHE A 294 -6.80 -2.01 6.87
C PHE A 294 -5.85 -2.62 7.92
N ASN A 295 -4.91 -1.83 8.46
CA ASN A 295 -4.03 -2.29 9.54
C ASN A 295 -4.82 -2.63 10.81
N ALA A 296 -5.79 -1.79 11.19
CA ALA A 296 -6.64 -2.07 12.35
C ALA A 296 -7.39 -3.40 12.14
N GLY A 297 -8.07 -3.59 11.01
CA GLY A 297 -8.77 -4.84 10.73
C GLY A 297 -7.84 -6.06 10.71
N ALA A 298 -6.69 -5.98 10.02
CA ALA A 298 -5.70 -7.05 9.94
C ALA A 298 -5.14 -7.46 11.32
N ILE A 299 -4.91 -6.49 12.20
CA ILE A 299 -4.36 -6.72 13.55
C ILE A 299 -5.40 -7.31 14.47
N PHE A 300 -6.63 -6.80 14.45
CA PHE A 300 -7.73 -7.37 15.23
C PHE A 300 -8.03 -8.80 14.76
N GLY A 301 -8.00 -9.03 13.44
CA GLY A 301 -8.17 -10.33 12.83
C GLY A 301 -7.06 -11.30 13.24
N SER A 302 -5.78 -10.94 13.04
CA SER A 302 -4.65 -11.82 13.38
C SER A 302 -4.60 -12.19 14.86
N GLN A 303 -4.95 -11.28 15.78
CA GLN A 303 -5.08 -11.61 17.21
C GLN A 303 -6.26 -12.54 17.52
N LEU A 304 -7.35 -12.47 16.76
CA LEU A 304 -8.44 -13.44 16.87
C LEU A 304 -7.98 -14.82 16.40
N ALA A 305 -7.29 -14.88 15.26
CA ALA A 305 -6.75 -16.13 14.71
C ALA A 305 -5.73 -16.77 15.67
N SER A 306 -4.80 -16.00 16.24
CA SER A 306 -3.75 -16.53 17.13
C SER A 306 -4.25 -17.10 18.46
N ARG A 307 -5.53 -16.88 18.81
CA ARG A 307 -6.19 -17.54 19.95
C ARG A 307 -6.77 -18.91 19.61
N LYS A 308 -7.08 -19.15 18.34
CA LYS A 308 -7.88 -20.31 17.88
C LYS A 308 -7.14 -21.22 16.91
N VAL A 309 -6.04 -20.75 16.36
CA VAL A 309 -5.27 -21.44 15.32
C VAL A 309 -3.83 -21.62 15.83
N ALA A 310 -3.25 -22.79 15.58
CA ALA A 310 -1.89 -23.10 15.99
C ALA A 310 -0.86 -22.20 15.30
N VAL A 311 0.26 -21.93 15.98
CA VAL A 311 1.40 -21.25 15.37
C VAL A 311 1.93 -22.10 14.21
N GLY A 312 2.23 -21.49 13.07
CA GLY A 312 2.71 -22.21 11.88
C GLY A 312 1.61 -22.75 10.97
N TRP A 313 0.34 -22.36 11.15
CA TRP A 313 -0.80 -22.81 10.32
C TRP A 313 -0.64 -22.54 8.81
N TRP A 314 0.19 -21.56 8.44
CA TRP A 314 0.55 -21.28 7.05
C TRP A 314 1.41 -22.40 6.44
N ARG A 315 2.06 -23.27 7.24
CA ARG A 315 2.86 -24.40 6.77
C ARG A 315 1.97 -25.55 6.28
N SER A 316 1.37 -25.38 5.10
CA SER A 316 0.63 -26.43 4.39
C SER A 316 1.28 -26.76 3.04
N LYS A 317 0.81 -27.84 2.38
CA LYS A 317 1.22 -28.18 1.02
C LYS A 317 0.93 -27.01 0.06
N LEU A 318 1.75 -26.85 -0.99
CA LEU A 318 1.68 -25.70 -1.90
C LEU A 318 0.28 -25.48 -2.51
N HIS A 319 -0.39 -26.54 -2.99
CA HIS A 319 -1.73 -26.43 -3.55
C HIS A 319 -2.78 -25.95 -2.53
N LEU A 320 -2.63 -26.34 -1.25
CA LEU A 320 -3.49 -25.84 -0.17
C LEU A 320 -3.19 -24.37 0.13
N LYS A 321 -1.91 -23.95 0.10
CA LYS A 321 -1.55 -22.54 0.23
C LYS A 321 -2.19 -21.70 -0.88
N LEU A 322 -2.06 -22.14 -2.13
CA LEU A 322 -2.66 -21.51 -3.30
C LEU A 322 -4.18 -21.37 -3.14
N PHE A 323 -4.86 -22.47 -2.81
CA PHE A 323 -6.30 -22.47 -2.58
C PHE A 323 -6.70 -21.49 -1.47
N LYS A 324 -6.08 -21.57 -0.30
CA LYS A 324 -6.37 -20.68 0.84
C LYS A 324 -6.12 -19.21 0.49
N GLY A 325 -5.03 -18.93 -0.23
CA GLY A 325 -4.70 -17.59 -0.70
C GLY A 325 -5.77 -17.04 -1.64
N ILE A 326 -6.11 -17.79 -2.72
CA ILE A 326 -7.13 -17.38 -3.70
C ILE A 326 -8.48 -17.13 -3.02
N VAL A 327 -8.92 -18.05 -2.15
CA VAL A 327 -10.20 -17.89 -1.45
C VAL A 327 -10.18 -16.67 -0.53
N SER A 328 -9.09 -16.44 0.20
CA SER A 328 -8.97 -15.28 1.10
C SER A 328 -8.98 -13.96 0.33
N SER A 329 -8.28 -13.88 -0.80
CA SER A 329 -8.27 -12.71 -1.68
C SER A 329 -9.64 -12.48 -2.31
N ALA A 330 -10.32 -13.54 -2.75
CA ALA A 330 -11.67 -13.46 -3.30
C ALA A 330 -12.69 -12.94 -2.28
N VAL A 331 -12.58 -13.36 -1.01
CA VAL A 331 -13.38 -12.83 0.09
C VAL A 331 -13.09 -11.34 0.32
N GLY A 332 -11.82 -10.95 0.32
CA GLY A 332 -11.42 -9.54 0.44
C GLY A 332 -12.00 -8.68 -0.67
N PHE A 333 -11.88 -9.11 -1.93
CA PHE A 333 -12.47 -8.44 -3.09
C PHE A 333 -14.00 -8.39 -3.04
N GLY A 334 -14.64 -9.51 -2.67
CA GLY A 334 -16.09 -9.59 -2.56
C GLY A 334 -16.64 -8.62 -1.52
N ILE A 335 -15.94 -8.44 -0.39
CA ILE A 335 -16.31 -7.43 0.61
C ILE A 335 -16.08 -6.03 0.04
N TYR A 336 -14.89 -5.74 -0.49
CA TYR A 336 -14.55 -4.40 -0.96
C TYR A 336 -15.49 -3.91 -2.06
N PHE A 337 -15.63 -4.67 -3.14
CA PHE A 337 -16.55 -4.30 -4.23
C PHE A 337 -18.02 -4.45 -3.84
N GLY A 338 -18.35 -5.36 -2.93
CA GLY A 338 -19.71 -5.52 -2.40
C GLY A 338 -20.25 -4.24 -1.76
N PHE A 339 -19.42 -3.57 -0.96
CA PHE A 339 -19.78 -2.28 -0.36
C PHE A 339 -19.88 -1.16 -1.40
N GLY A 340 -19.07 -1.19 -2.47
CA GLY A 340 -19.15 -0.22 -3.56
C GLY A 340 -20.47 -0.22 -4.34
N PHE A 341 -21.32 -1.25 -4.21
CA PHE A 341 -22.68 -1.25 -4.78
C PHE A 341 -23.70 -0.51 -3.92
N VAL A 342 -23.37 -0.14 -2.69
CA VAL A 342 -24.27 0.60 -1.81
C VAL A 342 -24.18 2.07 -2.17
N GLU A 343 -25.28 2.63 -2.68
CA GLU A 343 -25.38 4.06 -2.93
C GLU A 343 -25.28 4.83 -1.61
N THR A 344 -24.52 5.91 -1.62
CA THR A 344 -24.34 6.81 -0.49
C THR A 344 -24.80 8.22 -0.87
N TYR A 345 -25.24 9.00 0.12
CA TYR A 345 -25.92 10.28 -0.12
C TYR A 345 -25.03 11.49 0.19
N ASP A 346 -23.95 11.30 0.93
CA ASP A 346 -23.04 12.36 1.34
C ASP A 346 -21.60 11.84 1.43
N ARG A 347 -20.63 12.76 1.37
CA ARG A 347 -19.20 12.42 1.38
C ARG A 347 -18.74 11.67 2.63
N THR A 348 -19.40 11.89 3.78
CA THR A 348 -19.03 11.24 5.03
C THR A 348 -19.51 9.79 5.04
N THR A 349 -20.75 9.55 4.61
CA THR A 349 -21.27 8.19 4.44
C THR A 349 -20.51 7.44 3.35
N GLU A 350 -20.17 8.10 2.23
CA GLU A 350 -19.31 7.55 1.18
C GLU A 350 -17.95 7.11 1.73
N TYR A 351 -17.23 8.00 2.40
CA TYR A 351 -15.93 7.67 3.00
C TYR A 351 -16.03 6.49 3.98
N ALA A 352 -17.02 6.53 4.87
CA ALA A 352 -17.18 5.49 5.87
C ALA A 352 -17.55 4.14 5.24
N PHE A 353 -18.58 4.10 4.39
CA PHE A 353 -19.13 2.85 3.84
C PHE A 353 -18.35 2.30 2.66
N ASN A 354 -17.76 3.13 1.81
CA ASN A 354 -17.07 2.66 0.62
C ASN A 354 -15.56 2.49 0.81
N TYR A 355 -14.98 3.17 1.80
CA TYR A 355 -13.52 3.12 2.02
C TYR A 355 -13.14 2.56 3.39
N VAL A 356 -13.66 3.09 4.51
CA VAL A 356 -13.19 2.68 5.86
C VAL A 356 -13.72 1.30 6.28
N ILE A 357 -15.04 1.11 6.23
CA ILE A 357 -15.70 -0.13 6.65
C ILE A 357 -15.22 -1.34 5.82
N PRO A 358 -15.23 -1.32 4.47
CA PRO A 358 -14.87 -2.48 3.67
C PRO A 358 -13.42 -2.89 3.84
N VAL A 359 -12.48 -1.95 3.92
CA VAL A 359 -11.06 -2.31 4.13
C VAL A 359 -10.83 -2.86 5.55
N SER A 360 -11.53 -2.32 6.56
CA SER A 360 -11.46 -2.81 7.95
C SER A 360 -12.05 -4.20 8.11
N ILE A 361 -13.28 -4.40 7.60
CA ILE A 361 -13.98 -5.69 7.69
C ILE A 361 -13.28 -6.72 6.80
N GLY A 362 -12.90 -6.34 5.57
CA GLY A 362 -12.19 -7.20 4.63
C GLY A 362 -10.90 -7.73 5.24
N SER A 363 -10.03 -6.86 5.74
CA SER A 363 -8.80 -7.28 6.41
C SER A 363 -9.06 -8.11 7.68
N PHE A 364 -10.05 -7.76 8.50
CA PHE A 364 -10.43 -8.57 9.66
C PHE A 364 -10.87 -9.99 9.27
N MET A 365 -11.67 -10.11 8.22
CA MET A 365 -12.14 -11.40 7.69
C MET A 365 -10.98 -12.22 7.15
N CYS A 366 -10.12 -11.63 6.32
CA CYS A 366 -8.98 -12.30 5.70
C CYS A 366 -7.91 -12.74 6.72
N PHE A 367 -7.59 -11.90 7.71
CA PHE A 367 -6.50 -12.16 8.66
C PHE A 367 -6.96 -12.90 9.93
N GLY A 368 -8.26 -12.85 10.23
CA GLY A 368 -8.84 -13.46 11.44
C GLY A 368 -9.76 -14.63 11.16
N VAL A 369 -10.86 -14.40 10.44
CA VAL A 369 -11.92 -15.40 10.25
C VAL A 369 -11.46 -16.52 9.31
N MET A 370 -10.82 -16.19 8.19
CA MET A 370 -10.41 -17.18 7.19
C MET A 370 -9.45 -18.25 7.75
N PRO A 371 -8.37 -17.91 8.50
CA PRO A 371 -7.53 -18.93 9.15
C PRO A 371 -8.30 -19.90 10.05
N ILE A 372 -9.31 -19.40 10.78
CA ILE A 372 -10.15 -20.23 11.66
C ILE A 372 -11.04 -21.17 10.83
N VAL A 373 -11.60 -20.66 9.73
CA VAL A 373 -12.39 -21.48 8.79
C VAL A 373 -11.50 -22.58 8.21
N PHE A 374 -10.29 -22.26 7.76
CA PHE A 374 -9.35 -23.25 7.21
C PHE A 374 -8.91 -24.29 8.24
N GLU A 375 -8.73 -23.91 9.50
CA GLU A 375 -8.45 -24.84 10.60
C GLU A 375 -9.61 -25.82 10.79
N LYS A 376 -10.85 -25.32 10.84
CA LYS A 376 -12.05 -26.17 10.98
C LYS A 376 -12.26 -27.11 9.80
N LEU A 377 -11.90 -26.68 8.60
CA LEU A 377 -11.95 -27.48 7.38
C LEU A 377 -10.76 -28.44 7.26
N LYS A 378 -9.83 -28.46 8.23
CA LYS A 378 -8.59 -29.27 8.21
C LYS A 378 -7.73 -29.01 6.96
N LEU A 379 -7.76 -27.78 6.46
CA LEU A 379 -6.94 -27.32 5.33
C LEU A 379 -5.59 -26.77 5.78
N ASN A 380 -5.44 -26.47 7.06
CA ASN A 380 -4.14 -26.25 7.65
C ASN A 380 -3.42 -27.59 7.72
N GLY A 381 -2.11 -27.58 7.44
CA GLY A 381 -1.33 -28.81 7.50
C GLY A 381 -1.56 -29.46 8.87
N GLN A 382 -1.81 -30.77 8.89
CA GLN A 382 -1.63 -31.53 10.12
C GLN A 382 -0.17 -31.29 10.51
N GLY A 383 0.07 -30.35 11.42
CA GLY A 383 1.29 -30.37 12.20
C GLY A 383 1.32 -31.77 12.73
N THR A 384 2.23 -32.60 12.21
CA THR A 384 2.66 -33.84 12.85
C THR A 384 2.65 -33.54 14.33
N ASN A 385 1.81 -34.24 15.10
CA ASN A 385 1.54 -34.05 16.52
C ASN A 385 2.82 -33.70 17.30
N SER A 386 3.24 -32.44 17.21
CA SER A 386 4.38 -31.90 17.90
C SER A 386 3.73 -31.27 19.08
N VAL A 387 3.84 -32.02 20.17
CA VAL A 387 3.70 -31.65 21.56
C VAL A 387 4.09 -30.18 21.76
N TYR A 388 3.17 -29.26 21.45
CA TYR A 388 3.20 -27.90 21.94
C TYR A 388 2.24 -27.89 23.10
N ASP A 389 2.76 -28.48 24.18
CA ASP A 389 2.27 -28.27 25.51
C ASP A 389 2.13 -26.76 25.74
N SER A 390 1.05 -26.37 26.40
CA SER A 390 0.56 -25.01 26.62
C SER A 390 1.52 -24.02 27.32
N ALA A 391 2.83 -24.29 27.35
CA ALA A 391 3.86 -23.46 27.97
C ALA A 391 5.24 -23.41 27.27
N GLY A 392 5.50 -24.05 26.13
CA GLY A 392 6.89 -24.21 25.66
C GLY A 392 7.10 -24.24 24.15
N ILE A 393 7.63 -23.14 23.60
CA ILE A 393 8.18 -23.07 22.24
C ILE A 393 9.46 -23.91 22.18
N SER A 394 9.49 -24.98 21.39
CA SER A 394 10.74 -25.67 21.00
C SER A 394 11.50 -24.80 19.99
N LEU A 395 12.52 -24.12 20.49
CA LEU A 395 13.43 -23.21 19.76
C LEU A 395 14.49 -23.92 18.89
N ARG A 396 14.38 -25.22 18.60
CA ARG A 396 15.45 -25.97 17.91
C ARG A 396 15.42 -25.93 16.38
N GLU A 397 14.48 -25.23 15.77
CA GLU A 397 14.34 -25.14 14.30
C GLU A 397 14.11 -23.70 13.81
N LEU A 398 14.85 -22.74 14.38
CA LEU A 398 15.17 -21.52 13.65
C LEU A 398 16.58 -21.73 13.06
N PRO A 399 16.77 -21.52 11.74
CA PRO A 399 18.09 -21.62 11.13
C PRO A 399 19.12 -20.68 11.77
#